data_AF-A0A1M3D9V3-F1
#
_entry.id   AF-A0A1M3D9V3-F1
#
_cell.length_a   1.000
_cell.length_b   1.000
_cell.length_c   1.000
_cell.angle_alpha   90.00
_cell.angle_beta   90.00
_cell.angle_gamma   90.00
#
_symmetry.space_group_name_H-M   'P 1'
#
loop_
_entity.id
_entity.type
_entity.pdbx_description
1 polymer ?
#
loop_
_entity_poly.entity_id
_entity_poly.type
_entity_poly.pdbx_seq_one_letter_code
_entity_poly.pdbx_strand_id
1 'polypeptide(L)' 'MAQVKLTVTRGKPNLKDITVAAGTAIAGSDAMELNVDFTKMTRGDAMVMIDNLRAKIFNLPWPMA' A
#
# COMPACT_ATOMS: atom_id res chain seq x y z
N MET A 1 1.53 -4.63 17.72
CA MET A 1 0.49 -4.06 16.84
C MET A 1 0.68 -4.67 15.46
N ALA A 2 -0.32 -5.36 14.92
CA ALA A 2 -0.24 -5.91 13.58
C ALA A 2 -0.36 -4.76 12.58
N GLN A 3 0.77 -4.37 11.99
CA GLN A 3 0.81 -3.40 10.91
C GLN A 3 1.16 -4.13 9.62
N VAL A 4 0.63 -3.62 8.53
CA VAL A 4 0.75 -4.27 7.23
C VAL A 4 1.24 -3.25 6.22
N LYS A 5 2.31 -3.62 5.52
CA LYS A 5 2.89 -2.85 4.44
C LYS A 5 2.36 -3.37 3.11
N LEU A 6 1.65 -2.50 2.40
CA LEU A 6 1.20 -2.75 1.04
C LEU A 6 2.20 -2.13 0.07
N THR A 7 2.79 -2.94 -0.80
CA THR A 7 3.79 -2.49 -1.77
C THR A 7 3.27 -2.71 -3.19
N VAL A 8 3.21 -1.64 -3.99
CA VAL A 8 2.93 -1.69 -5.43
C VAL A 8 4.19 -1.28 -6.19
N THR A 9 4.52 -2.04 -7.22
CA THR A 9 5.69 -1.76 -8.08
C THR A 9 5.24 -1.17 -9.41
N ARG A 10 5.97 -0.16 -9.89
CA ARG A 10 5.76 0.44 -11.22
C ARG A 10 5.79 -0.61 -12.33
N GLY A 11 4.80 -0.57 -13.21
CA GLY A 11 4.62 -1.54 -14.31
C GLY A 11 3.85 -2.81 -13.90
N LYS A 12 3.49 -2.96 -12.62
CA LYS A 12 2.61 -4.03 -12.11
C LYS A 12 1.52 -3.46 -11.19
N PRO A 13 0.60 -2.65 -11.72
CA PRO A 13 -0.41 -1.97 -10.90
C PRO A 13 -1.60 -2.88 -10.51
N ASN A 14 -1.62 -4.16 -10.91
CA ASN A 14 -2.79 -4.99 -10.65
C ASN A 14 -2.92 -5.35 -9.16
N LEU A 15 -4.15 -5.56 -8.71
CA LEU A 15 -4.49 -6.01 -7.34
C LEU A 15 -3.73 -7.26 -6.87
N LYS A 16 -3.37 -8.15 -7.80
CA LYS A 16 -2.60 -9.38 -7.53
C LYS A 16 -1.12 -9.11 -7.28
N ASP A 17 -0.61 -8.01 -7.80
CA ASP A 17 0.81 -7.63 -7.76
C ASP A 17 1.12 -6.74 -6.53
N ILE A 18 0.09 -6.46 -5.71
CA ILE A 18 0.23 -5.75 -4.43
C ILE A 18 0.72 -6.73 -3.38
N THR A 19 1.98 -6.59 -2.99
CA THR A 19 2.58 -7.39 -1.92
C THR A 19 2.08 -6.88 -0.57
N VAL A 20 1.52 -7.78 0.23
CA VAL A 20 1.11 -7.55 1.62
C VAL A 20 2.19 -8.17 2.50
N ALA A 21 2.87 -7.37 3.32
CA ALA A 21 3.92 -7.83 4.22
C ALA A 21 3.74 -7.25 5.63
N ALA A 22 4.47 -7.77 6.62
CA ALA A 22 4.53 -7.13 7.94
C ALA A 22 5.09 -5.70 7.80
N GLY A 23 4.37 -4.73 8.34
CA GLY A 23 4.75 -3.32 8.33
C GLY A 23 5.71 -2.97 9.45
N THR A 24 6.57 -1.97 9.20
CA THR A 24 7.40 -1.36 10.24
C THR A 24 6.51 -0.60 11.21
N ALA A 25 6.80 -0.72 12.52
CA ALA A 25 6.11 -0.01 13.59
C ALA A 25 5.99 1.50 13.30
N ILE A 26 4.80 1.97 12.91
CA ILE A 26 4.44 3.39 12.87
C ILE A 26 4.38 3.90 14.31
N ALA A 27 5.10 4.98 14.60
CA ALA A 27 5.09 5.62 15.91
C ALA A 27 3.79 6.42 16.09
N GLY A 28 2.98 6.05 17.07
CA GLY A 28 1.67 6.65 17.34
C GLY A 28 0.51 5.66 17.14
N SER A 29 -0.47 5.73 18.03
CA SER A 29 -1.74 5.02 17.87
C SER A 29 -2.50 5.59 16.67
N ASP A 30 -3.07 4.74 15.81
CA ASP A 30 -4.01 5.11 14.74
C ASP A 30 -3.46 5.85 13.50
N ALA A 31 -2.19 5.67 13.16
CA ALA A 31 -1.57 6.28 11.96
C ALA A 31 -1.41 5.31 10.78
N MET A 32 -1.51 5.84 9.55
CA MET A 32 -1.21 5.15 8.29
C MET A 32 -0.12 5.94 7.53
N GLU A 33 0.95 5.26 7.12
CA GLU A 33 2.05 5.85 6.35
C GLU A 33 2.08 5.30 4.91
N LEU A 34 2.10 6.19 3.92
CA LEU A 34 2.28 5.84 2.52
C LEU A 34 3.65 6.36 2.04
N ASN A 35 4.55 5.43 1.73
CA ASN A 35 5.84 5.75 1.13
C ASN A 35 5.75 5.66 -0.39
N VAL A 36 5.98 6.78 -1.09
CA VAL A 36 5.97 6.86 -2.56
C VAL A 36 7.36 7.22 -3.06
N ASP A 37 7.95 6.35 -3.89
CA ASP A 37 9.17 6.68 -4.63
C ASP A 37 8.82 7.52 -5.87
N PHE A 38 9.03 8.83 -5.76
CA PHE A 38 8.74 9.79 -6.83
C PHE A 38 9.91 9.99 -7.81
N THR A 39 11.05 9.31 -7.62
CA THR A 39 12.25 9.54 -8.46
C THR A 39 12.08 9.03 -9.89
N LYS A 40 11.30 7.96 -10.06
CA LYS A 40 11.05 7.33 -11.37
C LYS A 40 9.55 7.27 -11.70
N MET A 41 8.67 7.76 -10.85
CA MET A 41 7.23 7.60 -11.01
C MET A 41 6.59 8.91 -11.46
N THR A 42 5.72 8.86 -12.48
CA THR A 42 4.91 10.03 -12.81
C THR A 42 3.78 10.19 -11.79
N ARG A 43 3.23 11.40 -11.66
CA ARG A 43 2.06 11.62 -10.79
C ARG A 43 0.87 10.74 -11.17
N GLY A 44 0.66 10.50 -12.47
CA GLY A 44 -0.41 9.62 -12.97
C GLY A 44 -0.23 8.17 -12.52
N ASP A 45 0.99 7.64 -12.62
CA ASP A 45 1.30 6.30 -12.14
C ASP A 45 1.03 6.16 -10.64
N ALA A 46 1.43 7.16 -9.84
CA ALA A 46 1.21 7.14 -8.40
C ALA A 46 -0.28 7.13 -8.03
N MET A 47 -1.12 7.91 -8.72
CA MET A 47 -2.56 7.92 -8.47
C MET A 47 -3.22 6.58 -8.79
N VAL A 48 -2.86 5.96 -9.92
CA VAL A 48 -3.37 4.64 -10.30
C VAL A 48 -2.94 3.57 -9.28
N MET A 49 -1.72 3.65 -8.76
CA MET A 49 -1.27 2.72 -7.72
C MET A 49 -2.02 2.91 -6.40
N ILE A 50 -2.31 4.16 -6.02
CA ILE A 50 -3.10 4.48 -4.82
C ILE A 50 -4.53 3.94 -4.95
N ASP A 51 -5.16 4.08 -6.11
CA ASP A 51 -6.52 3.55 -6.32
C ASP A 51 -6.56 2.02 -6.20
N ASN A 52 -5.55 1.34 -6.74
CA ASN A 52 -5.42 -0.12 -6.60
C ASN A 52 -5.10 -0.54 -5.15
N LEU A 53 -4.26 0.21 -4.44
CA LEU A 53 -3.99 0.01 -3.01
C LEU A 53 -5.28 0.15 -2.19
N ARG A 54 -6.07 1.18 -2.46
CA ARG A 54 -7.38 1.39 -1.84
C ARG A 54 -8.30 0.20 -2.08
N ALA A 55 -8.46 -0.22 -3.33
CA ALA A 55 -9.30 -1.37 -3.67
C ALA A 55 -8.80 -2.67 -3.00
N LYS A 56 -7.49 -2.85 -2.85
CA LYS A 56 -6.92 -3.99 -2.12
C LYS A 56 -7.24 -3.93 -0.62
N ILE A 57 -7.12 -2.77 0.02
CA ILE A 57 -7.47 -2.59 1.44
C ILE A 57 -8.94 -2.98 1.67
N PHE A 58 -9.86 -2.52 0.80
CA PHE A 58 -11.27 -2.90 0.89
C PHE A 58 -11.54 -4.41 0.72
N ASN A 59 -10.70 -5.10 -0.05
CA ASN A 59 -10.82 -6.54 -0.28
C ASN A 59 -10.08 -7.40 0.75
N LEU A 60 -9.28 -6.80 1.64
CA LEU A 60 -8.58 -7.54 2.68
C LEU A 60 -9.51 -7.78 3.88
N PRO A 61 -9.39 -8.94 4.55
CA PRO A 61 -10.10 -9.16 5.80
C PRO A 61 -9.61 -8.14 6.83
N TRP A 62 -10.54 -7.39 7.42
CA TRP A 62 -10.23 -6.39 8.45
C TRP A 62 -10.98 -6.70 9.76
N PRO A 63 -10.29 -6.76 10.92
CA PRO A 63 -8.84 -6.61 11.09
C PRO A 63 -8.06 -7.79 10.49
N MET A 64 -6.88 -7.51 9.94
CA MET A 64 -6.00 -8.56 9.41
C MET A 64 -5.46 -9.37 10.60
N ALA A 65 -6.02 -10.56 10.80
CA ALA A 65 -5.62 -11.52 11.83
C ALA A 65 -4.30 -12.23 11.47
#